data_AF-A0A3N5P400-F1
#
_entry.id   AF-A0A3N5P400-F1
#
_cell.length_a   1.000
_cell.length_b   1.000
_cell.length_c   1.000
_cell.angle_alpha   90.00
_cell.angle_beta   90.00
_cell.angle_gamma   90.00
#
_symmetry.space_group_name_H-M   'P 1'
#
loop_
_entity.id
_entity.type
_entity.pdbx_description
1 polymer ?
#
loop_
_entity_poly.entity_id
_entity_poly.type
_entity_poly.pdbx_seq_one_letter_code
_entity_poly.pdbx_strand_id
1 'polypeptide(L)'
;MTGANITDVAGITVGHQTLAERPTGCTVILAEAGAVAGVDVRGAAPGTIETDLLDPVNLVQQVHAVFLSGGSAFGLDVATGVRRYLYEKKIGFETRVARVPIVPGAIIFDLGVGERPDIWPTAECGYRAAAAAKAGPVEEGNVGAGAGATVGKSGGGAGPMKGGLGTTSISVPSGSSRLIVGAIVAVNAVGDVIDPATGAVVAGVRSKDGRGFADARKLLRTEPVPQTTVGQNTTIGVVATNARLTKA
;
A
#
# COMPACT_ATOMS: atom_id res chain seq x y z
N MET A 1 23.68 -1.55 1.74
CA MET A 1 23.21 -1.37 0.36
C MET A 1 21.87 -0.67 0.44
N THR A 2 21.78 0.59 0.01
CA THR A 2 20.48 1.27 -0.11
C THR A 2 19.80 0.71 -1.35
N GLY A 3 18.80 -0.16 -1.14
CA GLY A 3 18.07 -0.81 -2.24
C GLY A 3 17.30 0.21 -3.08
N ALA A 4 17.15 -0.07 -4.38
CA ALA A 4 16.27 0.67 -5.28
C ALA A 4 14.85 0.72 -4.69
N ASN A 5 14.22 1.90 -4.66
CA ASN A 5 12.93 2.11 -3.98
C ASN A 5 12.14 3.27 -4.60
N ILE A 6 10.87 3.43 -4.21
CA ILE A 6 9.98 4.43 -4.80
C ILE A 6 10.48 5.89 -4.69
N THR A 7 11.29 6.23 -3.68
CA THR A 7 11.81 7.59 -3.50
C THR A 7 12.96 7.93 -4.46
N ASP A 8 13.44 6.96 -5.25
CA ASP A 8 14.34 7.24 -6.38
C ASP A 8 13.64 8.12 -7.44
N VAL A 9 12.31 8.13 -7.45
CA VAL A 9 11.52 9.13 -8.20
C VAL A 9 11.60 10.46 -7.44
N ALA A 10 12.34 11.41 -8.00
CA ALA A 10 12.54 12.72 -7.40
C ALA A 10 11.20 13.42 -7.06
N GLY A 11 11.12 13.96 -5.84
CA GLY A 11 9.92 14.61 -5.31
C GLY A 11 8.96 13.67 -4.56
N ILE A 12 9.21 12.36 -4.57
CA ILE A 12 8.48 11.39 -3.74
C ILE A 12 9.18 11.20 -2.40
N THR A 13 8.42 11.32 -1.31
CA THR A 13 8.87 10.95 0.04
C THR A 13 7.92 9.94 0.67
N VAL A 14 8.43 9.10 1.57
CA VAL A 14 7.65 8.04 2.23
C VAL A 14 7.85 8.12 3.72
N GLY A 15 6.75 7.99 4.48
CA GLY A 15 6.77 7.88 5.92
C GLY A 15 5.81 6.80 6.42
N HIS A 16 6.13 6.24 7.58
CA HIS A 16 5.37 5.16 8.21
C HIS A 16 4.96 5.56 9.62
N GLN A 17 3.79 5.08 10.04
CA GLN A 17 3.44 4.95 11.45
C GLN A 17 3.03 3.50 11.69
N THR A 18 3.83 2.78 12.46
CA THR A 18 3.52 1.42 12.95
C THR A 18 3.04 1.53 14.39
N LEU A 19 1.94 0.85 14.72
CA LEU A 19 1.47 0.78 16.11
C LEU A 19 2.24 -0.31 16.87
N ALA A 20 2.66 -0.02 18.09
CA ALA A 20 3.44 -0.95 18.90
C ALA A 20 2.54 -1.95 19.64
N GLU A 21 1.28 -1.57 19.85
CA GLU A 21 0.28 -2.31 20.61
C GLU A 21 -0.27 -3.50 19.84
N ARG A 22 -0.24 -3.46 18.50
CA ARG A 22 -0.52 -4.61 17.64
C ARG A 22 0.10 -4.45 16.25
N PRO A 23 0.28 -5.54 15.47
CA PRO A 23 0.79 -5.49 14.11
C PRO A 23 -0.20 -4.81 13.15
N THR A 24 -0.16 -3.48 13.08
CA THR A 24 -0.93 -2.64 12.14
C THR A 24 -0.23 -1.29 11.99
N GLY A 25 -0.62 -0.50 10.99
CA GLY A 25 -0.02 0.80 10.75
C GLY A 25 -0.47 1.43 9.44
N CYS A 26 0.10 2.59 9.12
CA CYS A 26 -0.14 3.28 7.87
C CYS A 26 1.17 3.76 7.24
N THR A 27 1.16 3.89 5.92
CA THR A 27 2.25 4.39 5.09
C THR A 27 1.71 5.56 4.27
N VAL A 28 2.38 6.70 4.32
CA VAL A 28 2.04 7.90 3.55
C VAL A 28 3.13 8.14 2.52
N ILE A 29 2.72 8.33 1.28
CA ILE A 29 3.57 8.68 0.14
C ILE A 29 3.21 10.12 -0.22
N LEU A 30 4.16 11.05 -0.10
CA LEU A 30 3.94 12.46 -0.43
C LEU A 30 4.59 12.82 -1.76
N ALA A 31 3.89 13.71 -2.48
CA ALA A 31 4.38 14.46 -3.63
C ALA A 31 4.00 15.92 -3.39
N GLU A 32 4.73 16.63 -2.52
CA GLU A 32 4.35 17.96 -2.03
C GLU A 32 4.19 19.01 -3.15
N ALA A 33 4.92 18.84 -4.26
CA ALA A 33 4.82 19.68 -5.46
C ALA A 33 3.63 19.33 -6.36
N GLY A 34 2.83 18.32 -6.00
CA GLY A 34 1.75 17.77 -6.80
C GLY A 34 2.22 16.72 -7.81
N ALA A 35 1.46 15.64 -7.96
CA ALA A 35 1.67 14.61 -8.97
C ALA A 35 0.35 14.27 -9.67
N VAL A 36 0.41 14.09 -10.99
CA VAL A 36 -0.73 13.53 -11.75
C VAL A 36 -1.00 12.13 -11.22
N ALA A 37 -2.27 11.83 -10.93
CA ALA A 37 -2.66 10.56 -10.32
C ALA A 37 -3.90 9.98 -10.97
N GLY A 38 -3.86 8.66 -11.19
CA GLY A 38 -4.99 7.81 -11.53
C GLY A 38 -5.09 6.65 -10.53
N VAL A 39 -6.13 5.83 -10.65
CA VAL A 39 -6.33 4.65 -9.80
C VAL A 39 -6.94 3.50 -10.58
N ASP A 40 -6.52 2.28 -10.27
CA ASP A 40 -7.17 1.07 -10.75
C ASP A 40 -7.55 0.15 -9.58
N VAL A 41 -8.84 -0.14 -9.44
CA VAL A 41 -9.39 -0.96 -8.36
C VAL A 41 -9.98 -2.24 -8.94
N ARG A 42 -9.35 -3.38 -8.66
CA ARG A 42 -9.71 -4.69 -9.23
C ARG A 42 -10.21 -5.72 -8.22
N GLY A 43 -9.96 -5.50 -6.93
CA GLY A 43 -10.46 -6.38 -5.87
C GLY A 43 -11.97 -6.27 -5.69
N ALA A 44 -12.63 -7.36 -5.31
CA ALA A 44 -14.08 -7.42 -5.13
C ALA A 44 -14.61 -6.72 -3.86
N ALA A 45 -13.73 -6.39 -2.91
CA ALA A 45 -14.07 -5.72 -1.66
C ALA A 45 -13.08 -4.57 -1.38
N PRO A 46 -13.09 -3.51 -2.19
CA PRO A 46 -12.20 -2.38 -1.99
C PRO A 46 -12.61 -1.59 -0.75
N GLY A 47 -11.63 -1.20 0.05
CA GLY A 47 -11.77 -0.09 1.00
C GLY A 47 -10.91 1.05 0.51
N THR A 48 -11.55 2.09 -0.02
CA THR A 48 -10.88 3.24 -0.62
C THR A 48 -11.56 4.54 -0.20
N ILE A 49 -10.83 5.64 -0.33
CA ILE A 49 -11.36 7.00 -0.15
C ILE A 49 -10.83 7.89 -1.28
N GLU A 50 -11.65 8.84 -1.74
CA GLU A 50 -11.27 9.83 -2.75
C GLU A 50 -10.75 9.24 -4.08
N THR A 51 -11.25 8.07 -4.50
CA THR A 51 -10.87 7.46 -5.78
C THR A 51 -11.60 8.04 -6.97
N ASP A 52 -12.86 8.46 -6.83
CA ASP A 52 -13.70 8.95 -7.92
C ASP A 52 -13.09 10.18 -8.59
N LEU A 53 -12.53 11.11 -7.81
CA LEU A 53 -11.86 12.29 -8.35
C LEU A 53 -10.61 11.95 -9.16
N LEU A 54 -10.09 10.71 -9.11
CA LEU A 54 -8.96 10.23 -9.91
C LEU A 54 -9.42 9.69 -11.28
N ASP A 55 -10.71 9.72 -11.60
CA ASP A 55 -11.19 9.49 -12.96
C ASP A 55 -10.68 10.60 -13.90
N PRO A 56 -10.12 10.27 -15.09
CA PRO A 56 -9.64 11.25 -16.06
C PRO A 56 -10.63 12.36 -16.44
N VAL A 57 -11.95 12.14 -16.33
CA VAL A 57 -12.95 13.17 -16.65
C VAL A 57 -13.13 14.23 -15.56
N ASN A 58 -12.60 13.98 -14.36
CA ASN A 58 -12.81 14.83 -13.19
C ASN A 58 -11.77 15.95 -13.04
N LEU A 59 -12.19 17.04 -12.39
CA LEU A 59 -11.47 18.31 -12.30
C LEU A 59 -10.07 18.20 -11.68
N VAL A 60 -9.92 17.41 -10.61
CA VAL A 60 -8.64 17.30 -9.89
C VAL A 60 -7.63 16.54 -10.74
N GLN A 61 -6.59 17.23 -11.18
CA GLN A 61 -5.54 16.63 -12.02
C GLN A 61 -4.35 16.11 -11.21
N GLN A 62 -4.11 16.69 -10.02
CA GLN A 62 -2.96 16.35 -9.19
C GLN A 62 -3.38 16.13 -7.74
N VAL A 63 -2.71 15.18 -7.09
CA VAL A 63 -2.80 14.95 -5.65
C VAL A 63 -1.42 15.15 -5.02
N HIS A 64 -1.41 15.36 -3.71
CA HIS A 64 -0.17 15.68 -2.98
C HIS A 64 0.25 14.57 -2.01
N ALA A 65 -0.65 13.62 -1.77
CA ALA A 65 -0.38 12.44 -0.97
C ALA A 65 -1.26 11.27 -1.40
N VAL A 66 -0.73 10.07 -1.21
CA VAL A 66 -1.49 8.82 -1.20
C VAL A 66 -1.16 8.09 0.10
N PHE A 67 -2.13 7.43 0.72
CA PHE A 67 -1.86 6.56 1.86
C PHE A 67 -2.28 5.11 1.63
N LEU A 68 -1.56 4.22 2.28
CA LEU A 68 -1.86 2.80 2.42
C LEU A 68 -2.03 2.54 3.91
N SER A 69 -3.06 1.80 4.34
CA SER A 69 -3.27 1.55 5.77
C SER A 69 -3.78 0.14 6.07
N GLY A 70 -3.42 -0.37 7.24
CA GLY A 70 -4.14 -1.44 7.92
C GLY A 70 -5.46 -0.95 8.51
N GLY A 71 -6.12 -1.79 9.31
CA GLY A 71 -7.31 -1.41 10.07
C GLY A 71 -8.64 -1.59 9.33
N SER A 72 -8.65 -2.17 8.13
CA SER A 72 -9.85 -2.23 7.29
C SER A 72 -10.47 -0.83 7.09
N ALA A 73 -11.79 -0.74 6.91
CA ALA A 73 -12.50 0.53 6.71
C ALA A 73 -12.21 1.59 7.78
N PHE A 74 -11.90 1.20 9.03
CA PHE A 74 -11.53 2.16 10.08
C PHE A 74 -10.22 2.89 9.78
N GLY A 75 -9.29 2.23 9.07
CA GLY A 75 -8.03 2.81 8.64
C GLY A 75 -8.16 3.94 7.61
N LEU A 76 -9.37 4.17 7.06
CA LEU A 76 -9.61 5.31 6.17
C LEU A 76 -9.49 6.65 6.90
N ASP A 77 -9.61 6.66 8.23
CA ASP A 77 -9.41 7.85 9.07
C ASP A 77 -8.01 8.46 8.95
N VAL A 78 -7.02 7.67 8.52
CA VAL A 78 -5.64 8.12 8.22
C VAL A 78 -5.66 9.32 7.27
N ALA A 79 -6.58 9.35 6.29
CA ALA A 79 -6.73 10.45 5.34
C ALA A 79 -6.90 11.80 6.05
N THR A 80 -7.68 11.85 7.14
CA THR A 80 -7.94 13.08 7.91
C THR A 80 -6.66 13.67 8.48
N GLY A 81 -5.76 12.83 8.99
CA GLY A 81 -4.46 13.25 9.51
C GLY A 81 -3.54 13.83 8.44
N VAL A 82 -3.47 13.14 7.30
CA VAL A 82 -2.64 13.57 6.16
C VAL A 82 -3.18 14.89 5.59
N ARG A 83 -4.51 15.04 5.48
CA ARG A 83 -5.15 16.30 5.08
C ARG A 83 -4.77 17.42 6.05
N ARG A 84 -4.81 17.18 7.37
CA ARG A 84 -4.38 18.18 8.38
C ARG A 84 -2.92 18.59 8.17
N TYR A 85 -2.01 17.63 8.00
CA TYR A 85 -0.60 17.89 7.72
C TYR A 85 -0.42 18.77 6.48
N LEU A 86 -1.03 18.41 5.35
CA LEU A 86 -0.93 19.16 4.10
C LEU A 86 -1.54 20.57 4.22
N TYR A 87 -2.68 20.69 4.91
CA TYR A 87 -3.32 21.97 5.15
C TYR A 87 -2.41 22.95 5.91
N GLU A 88 -1.76 22.49 6.98
CA GLU A 88 -0.81 23.29 7.76
C GLU A 88 0.42 23.71 6.93
N LYS A 89 0.83 22.87 5.98
CA LYS A 89 1.88 23.17 5.00
C LYS A 89 1.41 24.05 3.84
N LYS A 90 0.12 24.42 3.78
CA LYS A 90 -0.52 25.15 2.68
C LYS A 90 -0.38 24.42 1.35
N ILE A 91 -0.53 23.10 1.37
CA ILE A 91 -0.47 22.21 0.20
C ILE A 91 -1.88 21.65 -0.06
N GLY A 92 -2.33 21.69 -1.31
CA GLY A 92 -3.65 21.21 -1.69
C GLY A 92 -4.14 21.81 -3.00
N PHE A 93 -5.28 21.32 -3.47
CA PHE A 93 -5.98 21.82 -4.64
C PHE A 93 -6.42 23.27 -4.40
N GLU A 94 -6.02 24.18 -5.30
CA GLU A 94 -6.34 25.61 -5.19
C GLU A 94 -7.80 25.87 -5.55
N THR A 95 -8.58 26.34 -4.57
CA THR A 95 -9.94 26.86 -4.80
C THR A 95 -9.95 28.39 -4.63
N ARG A 96 -11.09 29.02 -4.88
CA ARG A 96 -11.26 30.47 -4.68
C ARG A 96 -11.10 30.91 -3.22
N VAL A 97 -11.32 30.01 -2.25
CA VAL A 97 -11.41 30.36 -0.82
C VAL A 97 -10.33 29.72 0.04
N ALA A 98 -9.79 28.57 -0.38
CA ALA A 98 -8.77 27.83 0.36
C ALA A 98 -8.02 26.83 -0.53
N ARG A 99 -6.89 26.33 -0.02
CA ARG A 99 -6.26 25.11 -0.54
C ARG A 99 -6.91 23.91 0.12
N VAL A 100 -7.42 22.98 -0.68
CA VAL A 100 -8.13 21.78 -0.21
C VAL A 100 -7.25 20.56 -0.44
N PRO A 101 -6.68 19.94 0.61
CA PRO A 101 -5.90 18.72 0.45
C PRO A 101 -6.78 17.55 -0.01
N ILE A 102 -6.36 16.93 -1.11
CA ILE A 102 -6.98 15.74 -1.69
C ILE A 102 -6.06 14.56 -1.41
N VAL A 103 -6.54 13.58 -0.67
CA VAL A 103 -5.73 12.47 -0.16
C VAL A 103 -6.43 11.14 -0.42
N PRO A 104 -6.30 10.60 -1.64
CA PRO A 104 -6.74 9.26 -1.94
C PRO A 104 -5.94 8.21 -1.16
N GLY A 105 -6.56 7.06 -0.93
CA GLY A 105 -5.87 5.93 -0.34
C GLY A 105 -6.69 4.67 -0.31
N ALA A 106 -6.05 3.61 0.15
CA ALA A 106 -6.63 2.28 0.21
C ALA A 106 -6.21 1.55 1.49
N ILE A 107 -7.02 0.57 1.87
CA ILE A 107 -6.80 -0.20 3.10
C ILE A 107 -6.69 -1.70 2.87
N ILE A 108 -6.00 -2.36 3.79
CA ILE A 108 -6.00 -3.82 3.93
C ILE A 108 -6.80 -4.21 5.18
N PHE A 109 -7.37 -5.41 5.15
CA PHE A 109 -7.91 -6.06 6.34
C PHE A 109 -6.79 -6.79 7.09
N ASP A 110 -6.40 -6.27 8.26
CA ASP A 110 -5.41 -6.87 9.17
C ASP A 110 -5.92 -7.05 10.61
N LEU A 111 -7.23 -6.87 10.83
CA LEU A 111 -7.85 -6.92 12.16
C LEU A 111 -7.70 -8.29 12.85
N GLY A 112 -7.43 -9.35 12.07
CA GLY A 112 -7.21 -10.71 12.58
C GLY A 112 -5.75 -11.03 12.93
N VAL A 113 -4.84 -10.06 12.88
CA VAL A 113 -3.42 -10.26 13.19
C VAL A 113 -3.06 -9.64 14.53
N GLY A 114 -2.55 -10.48 15.44
CA GLY A 114 -2.30 -10.10 16.83
C GLY A 114 -3.58 -10.03 17.67
N GLU A 115 -3.42 -9.65 18.93
CA GLU A 115 -4.53 -9.39 19.84
C GLU A 115 -5.06 -7.95 19.63
N ARG A 116 -6.22 -7.62 20.21
CA ARG A 116 -6.81 -6.25 20.20
C ARG A 116 -7.28 -5.75 18.81
N PRO A 117 -8.34 -6.37 18.23
CA PRO A 117 -8.93 -5.91 16.96
C PRO A 117 -9.49 -4.47 17.03
N ASP A 118 -9.65 -3.91 18.24
CA ASP A 118 -10.08 -2.55 18.56
C ASP A 118 -9.02 -1.45 18.33
N ILE A 119 -7.77 -1.80 18.01
CA ILE A 119 -6.67 -0.84 17.78
C ILE A 119 -6.33 -0.72 16.29
N TRP A 120 -6.76 0.32 15.61
CA TRP A 120 -6.44 0.56 14.18
C TRP A 120 -5.74 1.90 13.95
N PRO A 121 -5.12 2.11 12.78
CA PRO A 121 -4.55 3.41 12.42
C PRO A 121 -5.61 4.52 12.40
N THR A 122 -5.31 5.64 13.07
CA THR A 122 -6.22 6.78 13.21
C THR A 122 -5.75 7.98 12.39
N ALA A 123 -6.51 9.08 12.41
CA ALA A 123 -6.07 10.37 11.87
C ALA A 123 -4.70 10.80 12.44
N GLU A 124 -4.46 10.62 13.74
CA GLU A 124 -3.16 10.99 14.32
C GLU A 124 -2.01 10.14 13.74
N CYS A 125 -2.28 8.87 13.42
CA CYS A 125 -1.30 8.02 12.76
C CYS A 125 -0.93 8.55 11.37
N GLY A 126 -1.93 8.98 10.58
CA GLY A 126 -1.71 9.57 9.27
C GLY A 126 -0.92 10.87 9.32
N TYR A 127 -1.19 11.73 10.31
CA TYR A 127 -0.42 12.96 10.51
C TYR A 127 1.05 12.66 10.83
N ARG A 128 1.32 11.71 11.73
CA ARG A 128 2.69 11.31 12.09
C ARG A 128 3.43 10.66 10.94
N ALA A 129 2.77 9.78 10.18
CA ALA A 129 3.36 9.17 9.00
C ALA A 129 3.72 10.22 7.94
N ALA A 130 2.85 11.20 7.69
CA ALA A 130 3.14 12.32 6.78
C ALA A 130 4.31 13.19 7.29
N ALA A 131 4.33 13.50 8.59
CA ALA A 131 5.40 14.30 9.20
C ALA A 131 6.76 13.59 9.20
N ALA A 132 6.77 12.25 9.26
CA ALA A 132 7.98 11.43 9.19
C ALA A 132 8.45 11.17 7.76
N ALA A 133 7.70 11.58 6.74
CA ALA A 133 8.00 11.26 5.35
C ALA A 133 9.31 11.90 4.87
N LYS A 134 10.18 11.09 4.27
CA LYS A 134 11.49 11.52 3.77
C LYS A 134 11.87 10.80 2.48
N ALA A 135 12.77 11.41 1.71
CA ALA A 135 13.43 10.74 0.60
C ALA A 135 14.54 9.82 1.10
N GLY A 136 15.01 8.91 0.23
CA GLY A 136 16.08 7.97 0.53
C GLY A 136 15.55 6.59 0.92
N PRO A 137 16.36 5.76 1.61
CA PRO A 137 15.97 4.38 1.91
C PRO A 137 14.63 4.29 2.61
N VAL A 138 13.73 3.50 2.03
CA VAL A 138 12.40 3.20 2.59
C VAL A 138 12.49 1.89 3.35
N GLU A 139 11.89 1.85 4.53
CA GLU A 139 11.85 0.64 5.35
C GLU A 139 10.82 -0.36 4.79
N GLU A 140 11.21 -1.63 4.73
CA GLU A 140 10.40 -2.72 4.18
C GLU A 140 10.06 -3.76 5.26
N GLY A 141 9.14 -4.68 4.95
CA GLY A 141 8.70 -5.74 5.83
C GLY A 141 7.51 -5.33 6.70
N ASN A 142 7.64 -5.52 8.01
CA ASN A 142 6.51 -5.41 8.96
C ASN A 142 6.36 -4.00 9.52
N VAL A 143 6.30 -3.01 8.65
CA VAL A 143 6.19 -1.59 9.01
C VAL A 143 5.04 -0.90 8.28
N GLY A 144 4.51 0.17 8.88
CA GLY A 144 3.39 0.94 8.34
C GLY A 144 2.24 0.03 7.93
N ALA A 145 1.73 0.19 6.71
CA ALA A 145 0.66 -0.64 6.15
C ALA A 145 1.02 -2.14 6.03
N GLY A 146 2.32 -2.49 6.03
CA GLY A 146 2.80 -3.86 5.98
C GLY A 146 2.80 -4.59 7.32
N ALA A 147 2.65 -3.87 8.44
CA ALA A 147 2.79 -4.43 9.79
C ALA A 147 1.84 -5.61 10.04
N GLY A 148 0.57 -5.48 9.67
CA GLY A 148 -0.44 -6.53 9.78
C GLY A 148 -0.65 -7.38 8.53
N ALA A 149 0.12 -7.14 7.45
CA ALA A 149 -0.11 -7.80 6.17
C ALA A 149 0.27 -9.30 6.20
N THR A 150 -0.57 -10.15 5.61
CA THR A 150 -0.39 -11.61 5.55
C THR A 150 -0.72 -12.17 4.17
N VAL A 151 -0.11 -13.30 3.80
CA VAL A 151 -0.31 -13.99 2.52
C VAL A 151 -0.62 -15.47 2.73
N GLY A 152 -1.07 -16.16 1.67
CA GLY A 152 -1.26 -17.61 1.72
C GLY A 152 -2.39 -18.05 2.64
N LYS A 153 -3.56 -17.43 2.48
CA LYS A 153 -4.74 -17.65 3.34
C LYS A 153 -5.71 -18.68 2.77
N SER A 154 -5.42 -19.22 1.58
CA SER A 154 -6.19 -20.26 0.92
C SER A 154 -5.85 -21.65 1.45
N GLY A 155 -6.49 -22.04 2.56
CA GLY A 155 -6.25 -23.35 3.16
C GLY A 155 -4.81 -23.51 3.66
N GLY A 156 -4.48 -24.71 4.13
CA GLY A 156 -3.21 -24.98 4.81
C GLY A 156 -3.38 -25.05 6.33
N GLY A 157 -2.79 -26.08 6.95
CA GLY A 157 -2.99 -26.37 8.38
C GLY A 157 -2.23 -25.47 9.34
N ALA A 158 -1.29 -24.65 8.84
CA ALA A 158 -0.35 -23.87 9.63
C ALA A 158 -0.64 -22.37 9.67
N GLY A 159 -1.81 -21.95 9.20
CA GLY A 159 -2.23 -20.53 9.16
C GLY A 159 -1.51 -19.69 8.10
N PRO A 160 -1.88 -18.41 8.00
CA PRO A 160 -1.32 -17.51 6.99
C PRO A 160 0.15 -17.19 7.28
N MET A 161 0.92 -16.93 6.22
CA MET A 161 2.30 -16.48 6.33
C MET A 161 2.37 -14.95 6.43
N LYS A 162 3.40 -14.42 7.10
CA LYS A 162 3.63 -12.98 7.14
C LYS A 162 3.92 -12.44 5.73
N GLY A 163 3.16 -11.42 5.33
CA GLY A 163 3.44 -10.58 4.16
C GLY A 163 4.24 -9.35 4.59
N GLY A 164 3.99 -8.21 3.96
CA GLY A 164 4.65 -6.97 4.38
C GLY A 164 4.50 -5.84 3.37
N LEU A 165 5.23 -4.76 3.65
CA LEU A 165 5.46 -3.66 2.73
C LEU A 165 6.75 -3.94 1.96
N GLY A 166 6.71 -3.82 0.64
CA GLY A 166 7.90 -3.91 -0.20
C GLY A 166 8.00 -2.72 -1.13
N THR A 167 9.21 -2.36 -1.54
CA THR A 167 9.43 -1.30 -2.53
C THR A 167 10.55 -1.65 -3.48
N THR A 168 10.48 -1.10 -4.68
CA THR A 168 11.55 -1.24 -5.67
C THR A 168 11.54 -0.05 -6.62
N SER A 169 12.59 0.09 -7.43
CA SER A 169 12.56 0.96 -8.59
C SER A 169 13.37 0.36 -9.74
N ILE A 170 13.05 0.78 -10.95
CA ILE A 170 13.85 0.58 -12.13
C ILE A 170 14.23 1.93 -12.72
N SER A 171 15.43 1.99 -13.28
CA SER A 171 15.92 3.20 -13.92
C SER A 171 16.52 2.87 -15.28
N VAL A 172 15.96 3.47 -16.33
CA VAL A 172 16.36 3.22 -17.72
C VAL A 172 16.89 4.49 -18.38
N PRO A 173 17.88 4.40 -19.28
CA PRO A 173 18.34 5.54 -20.06
C PRO A 173 17.21 6.17 -20.88
N SER A 174 17.12 7.50 -20.90
CA SER A 174 16.14 8.26 -21.68
C SER A 174 16.77 9.57 -22.19
N GLY A 175 17.45 9.49 -23.33
CA GLY A 175 18.25 10.63 -23.84
C GLY A 175 19.36 11.00 -22.85
N SER A 176 19.47 12.29 -22.52
CA SER A 176 20.45 12.79 -21.54
C SER A 176 19.99 12.64 -20.08
N SER A 177 18.80 12.09 -19.83
CA SER A 177 18.25 11.86 -18.50
C SER A 177 17.97 10.38 -18.25
N ARG A 178 17.42 10.07 -17.07
CA ARG A 178 16.97 8.72 -16.71
C ARG A 178 15.47 8.74 -16.47
N LEU A 179 14.76 7.78 -17.08
CA LEU A 179 13.38 7.48 -16.72
C LEU A 179 13.41 6.53 -15.53
N ILE A 180 12.68 6.87 -14.48
CA ILE A 180 12.59 6.10 -13.24
C ILE A 180 11.14 5.71 -13.03
N VAL A 181 10.91 4.44 -12.69
CA VAL A 181 9.62 3.93 -12.24
C VAL A 181 9.84 3.24 -10.90
N GLY A 182 9.19 3.76 -9.86
CA GLY A 182 9.25 3.24 -8.51
C GLY A 182 7.91 2.63 -8.10
N ALA A 183 7.94 1.65 -7.22
CA ALA A 183 6.74 1.02 -6.67
C ALA A 183 6.87 0.78 -5.16
N ILE A 184 5.76 0.88 -4.43
CA ILE A 184 5.63 0.47 -3.03
C ILE A 184 4.30 -0.26 -2.83
N VAL A 185 4.32 -1.42 -2.19
CA VAL A 185 3.18 -2.33 -2.12
C VAL A 185 3.06 -2.97 -0.75
N ALA A 186 1.88 -2.90 -0.14
CA ALA A 186 1.50 -3.70 1.03
C ALA A 186 0.77 -4.97 0.58
N VAL A 187 1.37 -6.13 0.85
CA VAL A 187 0.92 -7.43 0.30
C VAL A 187 0.16 -8.21 1.37
N ASN A 188 -1.18 -8.12 1.31
CA ASN A 188 -2.11 -8.85 2.20
C ASN A 188 -2.99 -9.84 1.40
N ALA A 189 -2.36 -10.57 0.47
CA ALA A 189 -3.01 -11.38 -0.56
C ALA A 189 -3.67 -12.66 -0.01
N VAL A 190 -4.74 -13.12 -0.68
CA VAL A 190 -5.29 -14.47 -0.47
C VAL A 190 -4.28 -15.54 -0.86
N GLY A 191 -3.68 -15.38 -2.04
CA GLY A 191 -2.84 -16.38 -2.69
C GLY A 191 -1.37 -16.30 -2.31
N ASP A 192 -0.57 -16.96 -3.15
CA ASP A 192 0.87 -17.05 -3.02
C ASP A 192 1.58 -15.92 -3.79
N VAL A 193 2.73 -15.52 -3.28
CA VAL A 193 3.75 -14.74 -3.98
C VAL A 193 4.62 -15.72 -4.76
N ILE A 194 4.64 -15.54 -6.08
CA ILE A 194 5.33 -16.43 -7.01
C ILE A 194 6.53 -15.70 -7.61
N ASP A 195 7.68 -16.38 -7.66
CA ASP A 195 8.79 -15.95 -8.49
C ASP A 195 8.41 -16.16 -9.97
N PRO A 196 8.32 -15.09 -10.78
CA PRO A 196 7.89 -15.21 -12.17
C PRO A 196 8.90 -15.95 -13.06
N ALA A 197 10.19 -16.01 -12.70
CA ALA A 197 11.22 -16.67 -13.50
C ALA A 197 11.20 -18.19 -13.32
N THR A 198 10.94 -18.66 -12.10
CA THR A 198 11.00 -20.08 -11.74
C THR A 198 9.62 -20.71 -11.55
N GLY A 199 8.58 -19.90 -11.33
CA GLY A 199 7.25 -20.35 -10.94
C GLY A 199 7.16 -20.87 -9.50
N ALA A 200 8.24 -20.75 -8.72
CA ALA A 200 8.31 -21.20 -7.34
C ALA A 200 7.51 -20.29 -6.39
N VAL A 201 6.96 -20.86 -5.32
CA VAL A 201 6.34 -20.08 -4.23
C VAL A 201 7.46 -19.48 -3.37
N VAL A 202 7.44 -18.16 -3.20
CA VAL A 202 8.40 -17.41 -2.36
C VAL A 202 7.82 -17.16 -0.97
N ALA A 203 6.53 -16.84 -0.91
CA ALA A 203 5.76 -16.69 0.31
C ALA A 203 4.31 -17.05 0.01
N GLY A 204 3.61 -17.75 0.90
CA GLY A 204 2.28 -18.23 0.57
C GLY A 204 1.77 -19.31 1.50
N VAL A 205 0.84 -20.12 0.99
CA VAL A 205 0.15 -21.16 1.74
C VAL A 205 1.18 -22.15 2.26
N ARG A 206 1.23 -22.30 3.59
CA ARG A 206 2.19 -23.18 4.25
C ARG A 206 1.72 -24.63 4.21
N SER A 207 2.68 -25.55 4.09
CA SER A 207 2.43 -26.98 4.26
C SER A 207 1.87 -27.28 5.65
N LYS A 208 1.19 -28.44 5.82
CA LYS A 208 0.58 -28.83 7.10
C LYS A 208 1.59 -28.90 8.25
N ASP A 209 2.84 -29.26 7.96
CA ASP A 209 3.95 -29.29 8.92
C ASP A 209 4.63 -27.92 9.12
N GLY A 210 4.22 -26.89 8.36
CA GLY A 210 4.76 -25.53 8.42
C GLY A 210 6.17 -25.35 7.86
N ARG A 211 6.79 -26.41 7.30
CA ARG A 211 8.21 -26.41 6.89
C ARG A 211 8.43 -25.99 5.43
N GLY A 212 7.37 -25.82 4.65
CA GLY A 212 7.44 -25.38 3.27
C GLY A 212 6.12 -24.81 2.77
N PHE A 213 5.95 -24.83 1.45
CA PHE A 213 4.76 -24.29 0.78
C PHE A 213 3.92 -25.42 0.18
N ALA A 214 2.61 -25.33 0.37
CA ALA A 214 1.67 -26.27 -0.22
C ALA A 214 1.29 -25.91 -1.67
N ASP A 215 1.62 -24.69 -2.12
CA ASP A 215 1.24 -24.10 -3.40
C ASP A 215 -0.29 -24.05 -3.57
N ALA A 216 -0.87 -22.87 -3.36
CA ALA A 216 -2.29 -22.62 -3.48
C ALA A 216 -2.85 -23.09 -4.84
N ARG A 217 -2.07 -22.97 -5.92
CA ARG A 217 -2.50 -23.39 -7.26
C ARG A 217 -2.69 -24.90 -7.33
N LYS A 218 -1.83 -25.66 -6.65
CA LYS A 218 -1.97 -27.13 -6.56
C LYS A 218 -3.16 -27.49 -5.70
N LEU A 219 -3.27 -26.90 -4.50
CA LEU A 219 -4.38 -27.15 -3.58
C LEU A 219 -5.75 -26.90 -4.23
N LEU A 220 -5.91 -25.78 -4.96
CA LEU A 220 -7.16 -25.45 -5.66
C LEU A 220 -7.58 -26.50 -6.71
N ARG A 221 -6.65 -27.31 -7.23
CA ARG A 221 -6.93 -28.36 -8.21
C ARG A 221 -7.14 -29.75 -7.60
N THR A 222 -6.63 -29.97 -6.39
CA THR A 222 -6.57 -31.31 -5.79
C THR A 222 -7.41 -31.47 -4.53
N GLU A 223 -7.73 -30.38 -3.85
CA GLU A 223 -8.45 -30.39 -2.57
C GLU A 223 -9.78 -29.63 -2.70
N PRO A 224 -10.80 -29.99 -1.90
CA PRO A 224 -11.98 -29.15 -1.74
C PRO A 224 -11.53 -27.78 -1.25
N VAL A 225 -11.84 -26.73 -2.01
CA VAL A 225 -11.47 -25.35 -1.66
C VAL A 225 -12.17 -24.98 -0.35
N PRO A 226 -11.44 -24.73 0.75
CA PRO A 226 -12.06 -24.23 1.96
C PRO A 226 -12.74 -22.90 1.65
N GLN A 227 -13.93 -22.66 2.19
CA GLN A 227 -14.57 -21.34 2.07
C GLN A 227 -13.63 -20.29 2.68
N THR A 228 -12.98 -19.51 1.82
CA THR A 228 -12.25 -18.32 2.27
C THR A 228 -13.28 -17.25 2.62
N THR A 229 -13.08 -16.56 3.73
CA THR A 229 -13.91 -15.39 4.05
C THR A 229 -13.70 -14.33 2.97
N VAL A 230 -14.76 -14.06 2.22
CA VAL A 230 -14.77 -13.04 1.17
C VAL A 230 -14.45 -11.68 1.79
N GLY A 231 -13.61 -10.89 1.12
CA GLY A 231 -13.39 -9.48 1.45
C GLY A 231 -12.37 -9.18 2.56
N GLN A 232 -11.59 -10.16 3.03
CA GLN A 232 -10.57 -9.96 4.07
C GLN A 232 -9.13 -9.87 3.54
N ASN A 233 -8.95 -9.61 2.24
CA ASN A 233 -7.67 -9.77 1.56
C ASN A 233 -7.50 -8.73 0.45
N THR A 234 -6.32 -8.13 0.38
CA THR A 234 -6.04 -7.02 -0.54
C THR A 234 -4.54 -6.91 -0.78
N THR A 235 -4.15 -6.54 -2.00
CA THR A 235 -2.82 -5.99 -2.26
C THR A 235 -3.04 -4.56 -2.70
N ILE A 236 -2.41 -3.60 -2.00
CA ILE A 236 -2.53 -2.17 -2.29
C ILE A 236 -1.14 -1.59 -2.47
N GLY A 237 -1.00 -0.61 -3.35
CA GLY A 237 0.30 -0.02 -3.63
C GLY A 237 0.22 1.25 -4.46
N VAL A 238 1.37 1.88 -4.62
CA VAL A 238 1.58 3.06 -5.45
C VAL A 238 2.69 2.77 -6.45
N VAL A 239 2.49 3.19 -7.69
CA VAL A 239 3.53 3.27 -8.71
C VAL A 239 3.76 4.75 -9.01
N ALA A 240 5.01 5.18 -9.04
CA ALA A 240 5.41 6.55 -9.33
C ALA A 240 6.43 6.58 -10.46
N THR A 241 6.44 7.65 -11.25
CA THR A 241 7.43 7.85 -12.31
C THR A 241 7.74 9.32 -12.52
N ASN A 242 8.92 9.62 -13.04
CA ASN A 242 9.28 10.94 -13.53
C ASN A 242 8.92 11.16 -15.02
N ALA A 243 8.27 10.19 -15.67
CA ALA A 243 7.63 10.41 -16.97
C ALA A 243 6.49 11.42 -16.85
N ARG A 244 6.29 12.22 -17.91
CA ARG A 244 5.10 13.05 -18.05
C ARG A 244 3.97 12.19 -18.57
N LEU A 245 3.00 11.90 -17.71
CA LEU A 245 1.80 11.15 -18.05
C LEU A 245 0.57 12.03 -17.86
N THR A 246 -0.44 11.79 -18.70
CA THR A 246 -1.79 12.29 -18.46
C THR A 246 -2.48 11.44 -17.39
N LYS A 247 -3.66 11.88 -16.96
CA LYS A 247 -4.49 11.13 -16.04
C LYS A 247 -5.14 9.89 -16.68
N ALA A 248 -5.41 9.97 -18.00
CA ALA A 248 -5.82 8.86 -18.86
C ALA A 248 -4.61 8.03 -19.29
#